data_AF-Q0W5W0-F1
#
_entry.id   AF-Q0W5W0-F1
#
_cell.length_a   1.000
_cell.length_b   1.000
_cell.length_c   1.000
_cell.angle_alpha   90.00
_cell.angle_beta   90.00
_cell.angle_gamma   90.00
#
_symmetry.space_group_name_H-M   'P 1'
#
loop_
_entity.id
_entity.type
_entity.pdbx_description
1 polymer ?
#
loop_
_entity_poly.entity_id
_entity_poly.type
_entity_poly.pdbx_seq_one_letter_code
_entity_poly.pdbx_strand_id
1 'polypeptide(L)'
;MGILDFLSRRAEKPLPIGLEQVYDASIRDEPEPRMLAHNRRLADAIQDFQDHEDNPRPQEIFTFEDERRLQPDYHVPYYWCASYYMKKRNYELAKDILRSGIEKCRGKSALCRRLAECYFCTGDLEKSIYWFCTAIMAGDQTDFNPYLFIGYMCDAYGLKNEAYWARRRARGISYTMSFAVLEYVHSDRDKIMTFALEKKTEKAVKMLQAFYLHASKTLGDL
;
A
#
# COMPACT_ATOMS: atom_id res chain seq x y z
N MET A 1 40.79 31.08 -5.39
CA MET A 1 39.37 30.75 -5.12
C MET A 1 38.94 31.52 -3.89
N GLY A 2 38.11 32.54 -4.07
CA GLY A 2 37.74 33.48 -3.00
C GLY A 2 36.58 32.98 -2.15
N ILE A 3 36.54 33.42 -0.89
CA ILE A 3 35.46 33.17 0.09
C ILE A 3 34.06 33.50 -0.47
N LEU A 4 33.97 34.36 -1.48
CA LEU A 4 32.73 34.70 -2.18
C LEU A 4 32.18 33.58 -3.07
N ASP A 5 33.01 32.67 -3.61
CA ASP A 5 32.54 31.51 -4.38
C ASP A 5 31.91 30.43 -3.48
N PHE A 6 32.25 30.43 -2.19
CA PHE A 6 31.69 29.51 -1.19
C PHE A 6 30.27 29.93 -0.75
N LEU A 7 29.92 31.21 -0.87
CA LEU A 7 28.59 31.74 -0.53
C LEU A 7 27.61 31.73 -1.72
N SER A 8 28.12 31.58 -2.95
CA SER A 8 27.32 31.49 -4.18
C SER A 8 26.71 30.11 -4.41
N ARG A 9 27.16 29.07 -3.70
CA ARG A 9 26.48 27.77 -3.65
C ARG A 9 25.41 27.76 -2.56
N ARG A 10 24.49 28.72 -2.61
CA ARG A 10 23.15 28.50 -2.06
C ARG A 10 22.56 27.41 -2.95
N ALA A 11 22.73 26.16 -2.53
CA ALA A 11 22.16 25.00 -3.20
C ALA A 11 20.72 25.35 -3.50
N GLU A 12 20.39 25.46 -4.80
CA GLU A 12 19.01 25.58 -5.24
C GLU A 12 18.26 24.47 -4.52
N LYS A 13 17.39 24.84 -3.59
CA LYS A 13 16.61 23.85 -2.85
C LYS A 13 15.91 23.04 -3.94
N PRO A 14 16.19 21.73 -4.07
CA PRO A 14 15.63 20.94 -5.14
C PRO A 14 14.12 21.14 -5.09
N LEU A 15 13.53 21.46 -6.24
CA LEU A 15 12.11 21.74 -6.35
C LEU A 15 11.35 20.60 -5.67
N PRO A 16 10.42 20.91 -4.74
CA PRO A 16 9.66 19.89 -4.06
C PRO A 16 8.91 19.05 -5.10
N ILE A 17 8.99 17.72 -4.97
CA ILE A 17 8.17 16.84 -5.79
C ILE A 17 6.70 17.19 -5.55
N GLY A 18 5.93 17.36 -6.63
CA GLY A 18 4.51 17.67 -6.53
C GLY A 18 3.73 16.48 -5.95
N LEU A 19 2.68 16.77 -5.16
CA LEU A 19 1.91 15.72 -4.48
C LEU A 19 1.20 14.78 -5.47
N GLU A 20 0.88 15.25 -6.68
CA GLU A 20 0.34 14.45 -7.77
C GLU A 20 1.28 13.33 -8.24
N GLN A 21 2.59 13.47 -7.98
CA GLN A 21 3.58 12.43 -8.24
C GLN A 21 3.75 11.49 -7.06
N VAL A 22 3.15 11.80 -5.90
CA VAL A 22 3.27 11.04 -4.66
C VAL A 22 2.05 10.17 -4.43
N TYR A 23 0.85 10.64 -4.76
CA TYR A 23 -0.39 9.87 -4.65
C TYR A 23 -1.50 10.42 -5.54
N ASP A 24 -2.56 9.64 -5.76
CA ASP A 24 -3.77 10.10 -6.44
C ASP A 24 -4.81 10.66 -5.45
N ALA A 25 -5.04 11.97 -5.51
CA ALA A 25 -6.04 12.62 -4.67
C ALA A 25 -7.50 12.38 -5.10
N SER A 26 -7.73 11.91 -6.33
CA SER A 26 -9.07 11.59 -6.85
C SER A 26 -9.59 10.24 -6.33
N ILE A 27 -8.70 9.36 -5.89
CA ILE A 27 -9.06 8.04 -5.35
C ILE A 27 -9.49 8.20 -3.90
N ARG A 28 -10.77 7.90 -3.65
CA ARG A 28 -11.37 7.90 -2.31
C ARG A 28 -12.27 6.70 -2.10
N ASP A 29 -12.27 6.21 -0.87
CA ASP A 29 -13.22 5.21 -0.40
C ASP A 29 -14.59 5.85 -0.23
N GLU A 30 -15.60 5.12 -0.67
CA GLU A 30 -17.00 5.40 -0.41
C GLU A 30 -17.54 4.38 0.59
N PRO A 31 -18.59 4.73 1.37
CA PRO A 31 -19.20 3.81 2.33
C PRO A 31 -19.64 2.51 1.66
N GLU A 32 -19.13 1.37 2.13
CA GLU A 32 -19.48 0.05 1.62
C GLU A 32 -20.53 -0.61 2.53
N PRO A 33 -21.81 -0.70 2.13
CA PRO A 33 -22.86 -1.29 2.96
C PRO A 33 -22.81 -2.82 2.99
N ARG A 34 -22.11 -3.46 2.04
CA ARG A 34 -22.01 -4.91 2.00
C ARG A 34 -21.06 -5.39 3.08
N MET A 35 -21.53 -6.34 3.88
CA MET A 35 -20.69 -7.08 4.82
C MET A 35 -20.34 -8.42 4.21
N LEU A 36 -19.07 -8.83 4.30
CA LEU A 36 -18.60 -10.12 3.79
C LEU A 36 -19.41 -11.30 4.36
N ALA A 37 -19.85 -11.20 5.63
CA ALA A 37 -20.67 -12.20 6.30
C ALA A 37 -22.02 -12.50 5.59
N HIS A 38 -22.52 -11.58 4.76
CA HIS A 38 -23.75 -11.79 4.00
C HIS A 38 -23.54 -12.61 2.71
N ASN A 39 -22.29 -12.79 2.28
CA ASN A 39 -21.95 -13.63 1.13
C ASN A 39 -21.13 -14.84 1.59
N ARG A 40 -21.83 -15.86 2.07
CA ARG A 40 -21.21 -17.07 2.62
C ARG A 40 -20.32 -17.79 1.61
N ARG A 41 -20.73 -17.86 0.34
CA ARG A 41 -19.93 -18.49 -0.72
C ARG A 41 -18.57 -17.80 -0.88
N LEU A 42 -18.56 -16.46 -0.93
CA LEU A 42 -17.33 -15.69 -1.02
C LEU A 42 -16.48 -15.82 0.25
N ALA A 43 -17.11 -15.76 1.43
CA ALA A 43 -16.42 -15.92 2.71
C ALA A 43 -15.74 -17.29 2.83
N ASP A 44 -16.44 -18.38 2.48
CA ASP A 44 -15.90 -19.74 2.50
C ASP A 44 -14.73 -19.87 1.52
N ALA A 45 -14.83 -19.31 0.31
CA ALA A 45 -13.73 -19.33 -0.67
C ALA A 45 -12.50 -18.52 -0.22
N ILE A 46 -12.71 -17.42 0.50
CA ILE A 46 -11.61 -16.65 1.11
C ILE A 46 -10.93 -17.47 2.19
N GLN A 47 -11.71 -18.08 3.07
CA GLN A 47 -11.18 -18.92 4.14
C GLN A 47 -10.40 -20.10 3.58
N ASP A 48 -10.94 -20.83 2.61
CA ASP A 48 -10.27 -21.95 1.92
C ASP A 48 -8.94 -21.49 1.29
N PHE A 49 -8.92 -20.33 0.61
CA PHE A 49 -7.70 -19.77 0.02
C PHE A 49 -6.65 -19.42 1.07
N GLN A 50 -7.06 -18.88 2.23
CA GLN A 50 -6.15 -18.55 3.33
C GLN A 50 -5.59 -19.81 4.01
N ASP A 51 -6.42 -20.83 4.22
CA ASP A 51 -6.00 -22.09 4.84
C ASP A 51 -5.04 -22.90 3.95
N HIS A 52 -5.07 -22.65 2.63
CA HIS A 52 -4.21 -23.30 1.63
C HIS A 52 -3.32 -22.32 0.87
N GLU A 53 -2.78 -21.33 1.58
CA GLU A 53 -2.03 -20.23 0.97
C GLU A 53 -0.84 -20.69 0.08
N ASP A 54 -0.21 -21.82 0.41
CA ASP A 54 0.90 -22.40 -0.36
C ASP A 54 0.45 -23.09 -1.66
N ASN A 55 -0.78 -23.59 -1.71
CA ASN A 55 -1.33 -24.29 -2.87
C ASN A 55 -2.84 -24.01 -3.03
N PRO A 56 -3.20 -22.79 -3.49
CA PRO A 56 -4.59 -22.38 -3.61
C PRO A 56 -5.32 -23.23 -4.65
N ARG A 57 -6.54 -23.66 -4.29
CA ARG A 57 -7.32 -24.58 -5.11
C ARG A 57 -7.92 -23.85 -6.32
N PRO A 58 -8.08 -24.51 -7.48
CA PRO A 58 -8.70 -23.89 -8.65
C PRO A 58 -10.13 -23.38 -8.42
N GLN A 59 -10.87 -23.93 -7.45
CA GLN A 59 -12.26 -23.52 -7.19
C GLN A 59 -12.37 -22.09 -6.62
N GLU A 60 -11.38 -21.62 -5.86
CA GLU A 60 -11.39 -20.31 -5.20
C GLU A 60 -11.44 -19.17 -6.22
N ILE A 61 -10.60 -19.26 -7.27
CA ILE A 61 -10.54 -18.25 -8.32
C ILE A 61 -11.85 -18.15 -9.12
N PHE A 62 -12.55 -19.26 -9.35
CA PHE A 62 -13.86 -19.21 -10.02
C PHE A 62 -14.89 -18.46 -9.19
N THR A 63 -14.88 -18.64 -7.86
CA THR A 63 -15.76 -17.89 -6.97
C THR A 63 -15.41 -16.40 -6.97
N PHE A 64 -14.13 -16.03 -6.88
CA PHE A 64 -13.74 -14.62 -6.94
C PHE A 64 -14.12 -13.96 -8.27
N GLU A 65 -13.93 -14.64 -9.39
CA GLU A 65 -14.32 -14.15 -10.71
C GLU A 65 -15.84 -14.03 -10.88
N ASP A 66 -16.62 -15.00 -10.41
CA ASP A 66 -18.08 -14.94 -10.46
C ASP A 66 -18.61 -13.78 -9.62
N GLU A 67 -18.13 -13.62 -8.39
CA GLU A 67 -18.56 -12.55 -7.49
C GLU A 67 -18.17 -11.17 -8.01
N ARG A 68 -16.99 -11.04 -8.64
CA ARG A 68 -16.56 -9.82 -9.32
C ARG A 68 -17.51 -9.42 -10.46
N ARG A 69 -18.08 -10.40 -11.18
CA ARG A 69 -19.07 -10.12 -12.24
C ARG A 69 -20.45 -9.78 -11.67
N LEU A 70 -20.86 -10.44 -10.59
CA LEU A 70 -22.13 -10.20 -9.93
C LEU A 70 -22.17 -8.85 -9.18
N GLN A 71 -21.03 -8.43 -8.64
CA GLN A 71 -20.90 -7.24 -7.80
C GLN A 71 -19.68 -6.40 -8.24
N PRO A 72 -19.74 -5.75 -9.42
CA PRO A 72 -18.57 -5.07 -10.01
C PRO A 72 -18.08 -3.85 -9.23
N ASP A 73 -18.90 -3.31 -8.32
CA ASP A 73 -18.56 -2.20 -7.44
C ASP A 73 -18.10 -2.65 -6.04
N TYR A 74 -18.03 -3.97 -5.80
CA TYR A 74 -17.55 -4.54 -4.54
C TYR A 74 -16.08 -4.92 -4.63
N HIS A 75 -15.25 -4.37 -3.75
CA HIS A 75 -13.79 -4.50 -3.85
C HIS A 75 -13.25 -5.87 -3.43
N VAL A 76 -13.93 -6.60 -2.54
CA VAL A 76 -13.40 -7.83 -1.94
C VAL A 76 -13.10 -8.91 -3.00
N PRO A 77 -13.98 -9.22 -3.98
CA PRO A 77 -13.66 -10.15 -5.06
C PRO A 77 -12.43 -9.74 -5.89
N TYR A 78 -12.25 -8.45 -6.18
CA TYR A 78 -11.08 -7.95 -6.91
C TYR A 78 -9.79 -8.18 -6.13
N TYR A 79 -9.81 -7.87 -4.83
CA TYR A 79 -8.68 -8.06 -3.95
C TYR A 79 -8.21 -9.52 -3.88
N TRP A 80 -9.15 -10.46 -3.70
CA TRP A 80 -8.82 -11.88 -3.58
C TRP A 80 -8.47 -12.51 -4.92
N CYS A 81 -9.14 -12.11 -6.01
CA CYS A 81 -8.76 -12.53 -7.36
C CYS A 81 -7.31 -12.10 -7.69
N ALA A 82 -6.95 -10.85 -7.41
CA ALA A 82 -5.58 -10.39 -7.59
C ALA A 82 -4.58 -11.13 -6.68
N SER A 83 -4.95 -11.41 -5.43
CA SER A 83 -4.12 -12.16 -4.49
C SER A 83 -3.82 -13.58 -4.98
N TYR A 84 -4.81 -14.26 -5.57
CA TYR A 84 -4.62 -15.56 -6.22
C TYR A 84 -3.57 -15.48 -7.34
N TYR A 85 -3.68 -14.50 -8.24
CA TYR A 85 -2.73 -14.35 -9.34
C TYR A 85 -1.33 -13.91 -8.88
N MET A 86 -1.22 -13.10 -7.82
CA MET A 86 0.07 -12.79 -7.19
C MET A 86 0.76 -14.06 -6.68
N LYS A 87 0.02 -14.99 -6.04
CA LYS A 87 0.57 -16.27 -5.58
C LYS A 87 1.08 -17.13 -6.73
N LYS A 88 0.41 -17.09 -7.88
CA LYS A 88 0.88 -17.72 -9.13
C LYS A 88 1.96 -16.90 -9.86
N ARG A 89 2.47 -15.83 -9.26
CA ARG A 89 3.44 -14.86 -9.83
C ARG A 89 2.98 -14.22 -11.14
N ASN A 90 1.69 -14.22 -11.42
CA ASN A 90 1.09 -13.53 -12.56
C ASN A 90 0.74 -12.09 -12.17
N TYR A 91 1.78 -11.27 -12.00
CA TYR A 91 1.63 -9.90 -11.51
C TYR A 91 0.97 -8.96 -12.52
N GLU A 92 1.10 -9.20 -13.82
CA GLU A 92 0.43 -8.37 -14.84
C GLU A 92 -1.09 -8.50 -14.73
N LEU A 93 -1.60 -9.74 -14.70
CA LEU A 93 -3.03 -9.96 -14.55
C LEU A 93 -3.55 -9.45 -13.19
N ALA A 94 -2.79 -9.64 -12.11
CA ALA A 94 -3.14 -9.08 -10.81
C ALA A 94 -3.26 -7.55 -10.85
N LYS A 95 -2.31 -6.86 -11.50
CA LYS A 95 -2.35 -5.39 -11.68
C LYS A 95 -3.57 -4.96 -12.48
N ASP A 96 -3.92 -5.66 -13.56
CA ASP A 96 -5.07 -5.32 -14.40
C ASP A 96 -6.40 -5.49 -13.65
N ILE A 97 -6.52 -6.57 -12.86
CA ILE A 97 -7.69 -6.79 -11.99
C ILE A 97 -7.80 -5.65 -10.98
N LEU A 98 -6.71 -5.31 -10.29
CA LEU A 98 -6.71 -4.27 -9.26
C LEU A 98 -7.06 -2.90 -9.84
N ARG A 99 -6.50 -2.52 -11.00
CA ARG A 99 -6.84 -1.27 -11.69
C ARG A 99 -8.32 -1.24 -12.07
N SER A 100 -8.84 -2.31 -12.66
CA SER A 100 -10.28 -2.39 -12.97
C SER A 100 -11.14 -2.30 -11.70
N GLY A 101 -10.68 -2.80 -10.56
CA GLY A 101 -11.39 -2.67 -9.30
C GLY A 101 -11.36 -1.23 -8.78
N ILE A 102 -10.20 -0.56 -8.81
CA ILE A 102 -10.05 0.84 -8.40
C ILE A 102 -10.98 1.77 -9.18
N GLU A 103 -11.19 1.51 -10.47
CA GLU A 103 -12.09 2.29 -11.33
C GLU A 103 -13.58 2.10 -10.99
N LYS A 104 -13.97 0.95 -10.45
CA LYS A 104 -15.40 0.55 -10.33
C LYS A 104 -15.88 0.48 -8.89
N CYS A 105 -14.99 0.20 -7.95
CA CYS A 105 -15.34 -0.15 -6.58
C CYS A 105 -15.49 1.05 -5.66
N ARG A 106 -16.32 0.86 -4.65
CA ARG A 106 -16.54 1.84 -3.59
C ARG A 106 -15.37 1.89 -2.61
N GLY A 107 -14.91 0.73 -2.14
CA GLY A 107 -13.68 0.59 -1.36
C GLY A 107 -12.45 0.46 -2.27
N LYS A 108 -11.57 1.47 -2.29
CA LYS A 108 -10.41 1.55 -3.17
C LYS A 108 -9.08 1.39 -2.43
N SER A 109 -8.99 1.81 -1.16
CA SER A 109 -7.78 1.75 -0.32
C SER A 109 -7.14 0.36 -0.28
N ALA A 110 -7.93 -0.69 0.01
CA ALA A 110 -7.45 -2.07 0.04
C ALA A 110 -6.91 -2.54 -1.32
N LEU A 111 -7.53 -2.10 -2.42
CA LEU A 111 -7.06 -2.40 -3.78
C LEU A 111 -5.76 -1.65 -4.11
N CYS A 112 -5.67 -0.39 -3.70
CA CYS A 112 -4.45 0.43 -3.85
C CYS A 112 -3.27 -0.20 -3.10
N ARG A 113 -3.48 -0.65 -1.85
CA ARG A 113 -2.44 -1.36 -1.11
C ARG A 113 -2.00 -2.62 -1.85
N ARG A 114 -2.94 -3.47 -2.26
CA ARG A 114 -2.63 -4.72 -2.94
C ARG A 114 -1.89 -4.47 -4.26
N LEU A 115 -2.19 -3.36 -4.94
CA LEU A 115 -1.49 -2.91 -6.14
C LEU A 115 -0.07 -2.42 -5.83
N ALA A 116 0.12 -1.71 -4.72
CA ALA A 116 1.43 -1.32 -4.22
C ALA A 116 2.34 -2.54 -3.94
N GLU A 117 1.77 -3.58 -3.34
CA GLU A 117 2.47 -4.86 -3.11
C GLU A 117 2.80 -5.57 -4.42
N CYS A 118 1.92 -5.53 -5.44
CA CYS A 118 2.27 -6.03 -6.78
C CYS A 118 3.51 -5.33 -7.34
N TYR A 119 3.54 -3.99 -7.30
CA TYR A 119 4.69 -3.23 -7.79
C TYR A 119 5.96 -3.53 -7.00
N PHE A 120 5.84 -3.65 -5.67
CA PHE A 120 6.91 -4.09 -4.80
C PHE A 120 7.49 -5.44 -5.26
N CYS A 121 6.65 -6.46 -5.43
CA CYS A 121 7.07 -7.79 -5.88
C CYS A 121 7.69 -7.79 -7.29
N THR A 122 7.31 -6.86 -8.16
CA THR A 122 7.87 -6.72 -9.51
C THR A 122 9.11 -5.83 -9.60
N GLY A 123 9.56 -5.22 -8.50
CA GLY A 123 10.77 -4.39 -8.50
C GLY A 123 10.57 -2.90 -8.78
N ASP A 124 9.33 -2.44 -8.97
CA ASP A 124 9.00 -1.03 -9.25
C ASP A 124 8.71 -0.28 -7.95
N LEU A 125 9.78 0.11 -7.25
CA LEU A 125 9.68 0.75 -5.95
C LEU A 125 8.91 2.09 -5.99
N GLU A 126 9.14 2.92 -7.00
CA GLU A 126 8.49 4.24 -7.06
C GLU A 126 6.97 4.09 -7.21
N LYS A 127 6.49 3.20 -8.08
CA LYS A 127 5.05 2.91 -8.16
C LYS A 127 4.53 2.26 -6.89
N SER A 128 5.32 1.41 -6.23
CA SER A 128 4.92 0.84 -4.95
C SER A 128 4.68 1.92 -3.90
N ILE A 129 5.62 2.87 -3.72
CA ILE A 129 5.46 4.02 -2.82
C ILE A 129 4.21 4.82 -3.19
N TYR A 130 4.03 5.14 -4.48
CA TYR A 130 2.87 5.89 -4.95
C TYR A 130 1.54 5.25 -4.54
N TRP A 131 1.41 3.93 -4.74
CA TRP A 131 0.18 3.22 -4.42
C TRP A 131 -0.01 2.98 -2.92
N PHE A 132 1.05 2.83 -2.12
CA PHE A 132 0.93 2.81 -0.67
C PHE A 132 0.47 4.17 -0.12
N CYS A 133 1.04 5.27 -0.61
CA CYS A 133 0.61 6.61 -0.26
C CYS A 133 -0.85 6.86 -0.67
N THR A 134 -1.24 6.41 -1.87
CA THR A 134 -2.62 6.48 -2.35
C THR A 134 -3.58 5.68 -1.47
N ALA A 135 -3.20 4.46 -1.06
CA ALA A 135 -4.00 3.64 -0.17
C ALA A 135 -4.27 4.34 1.18
N ILE A 136 -3.24 4.94 1.78
CA ILE A 136 -3.35 5.68 3.04
C ILE A 136 -4.31 6.87 2.92
N MET A 137 -4.24 7.61 1.81
CA MET A 137 -5.05 8.81 1.59
C MET A 137 -6.47 8.51 1.08
N ALA A 138 -6.73 7.28 0.61
CA ALA A 138 -8.02 6.91 0.02
C ALA A 138 -9.16 6.86 1.05
N GLY A 139 -8.95 6.39 2.28
CA GLY A 139 -9.96 6.54 3.33
C GLY A 139 -9.92 5.53 4.46
N ASP A 140 -9.59 4.27 4.18
CA ASP A 140 -9.51 3.25 5.24
C ASP A 140 -8.30 3.47 6.16
N GLN A 141 -8.56 4.05 7.33
CA GLN A 141 -7.57 4.26 8.38
C GLN A 141 -7.43 3.05 9.32
N THR A 142 -8.04 1.91 9.00
CA THR A 142 -7.94 0.67 9.79
C THR A 142 -6.89 -0.30 9.27
N ASP A 143 -6.39 -0.10 8.04
CA ASP A 143 -5.30 -0.90 7.49
C ASP A 143 -3.93 -0.34 7.91
N PHE A 144 -3.25 -1.06 8.79
CA PHE A 144 -1.92 -0.68 9.27
C PHE A 144 -0.79 -1.08 8.31
N ASN A 145 -1.03 -1.95 7.33
CA ASN A 145 0.04 -2.50 6.47
C ASN A 145 0.75 -1.44 5.60
N PRO A 146 0.04 -0.51 4.92
CA PRO A 146 0.69 0.52 4.11
C PRO A 146 1.66 1.37 4.94
N TYR A 147 1.29 1.66 6.19
CA TYR A 147 2.13 2.41 7.12
C TYR A 147 3.38 1.64 7.53
N LEU A 148 3.31 0.32 7.72
CA LEU A 148 4.49 -0.49 8.00
C LEU A 148 5.45 -0.52 6.81
N PHE A 149 4.96 -0.70 5.59
CA PHE A 149 5.78 -0.64 4.38
C PHE A 149 6.50 0.72 4.25
N ILE A 150 5.75 1.82 4.32
CA ILE A 150 6.32 3.18 4.27
C ILE A 150 7.31 3.40 5.40
N GLY A 151 6.98 2.95 6.63
CA GLY A 151 7.86 3.09 7.79
C GLY A 151 9.20 2.39 7.62
N TYR A 152 9.21 1.17 7.09
CA TYR A 152 10.45 0.41 6.87
C TYR A 152 11.23 0.91 5.64
N MET A 153 10.56 1.38 4.59
CA MET A 153 11.24 2.06 3.48
C MET A 153 11.93 3.34 3.95
N CYS A 154 11.27 4.13 4.80
CA CYS A 154 11.87 5.31 5.42
C CYS A 154 13.06 4.95 6.32
N ASP A 155 12.95 3.88 7.12
CA ASP A 155 14.03 3.40 7.99
C ASP A 155 15.27 2.99 7.17
N ALA A 156 15.05 2.25 6.07
CA ALA A 156 16.09 1.91 5.09
C ALA A 156 16.80 3.15 4.51
N TYR A 157 16.11 4.29 4.38
CA TYR A 157 16.68 5.54 3.86
C TYR A 157 17.26 6.46 4.92
N GLY A 158 17.18 6.10 6.20
CA GLY A 158 17.59 6.97 7.31
C GLY A 158 16.65 8.15 7.56
N LEU A 159 15.42 8.09 7.05
CA LEU A 159 14.36 9.08 7.24
C LEU A 159 13.67 8.86 8.59
N LYS A 160 14.39 9.19 9.68
CA LYS A 160 14.01 8.79 11.05
C LYS A 160 12.64 9.32 11.49
N ASN A 161 12.30 10.56 11.15
CA ASN A 161 11.05 11.20 11.57
C ASN A 161 9.86 10.60 10.82
N GLU A 162 10.02 10.41 9.51
CA GLU A 162 9.07 9.79 8.61
C GLU A 162 8.80 8.33 9.03
N ALA A 163 9.86 7.58 9.31
CA ALA A 163 9.77 6.19 9.77
C ALA A 163 9.08 6.08 11.13
N TYR A 164 9.39 6.98 12.08
CA TYR A 164 8.75 7.02 13.39
C TYR A 164 7.25 7.30 13.26
N TRP A 165 6.87 8.32 12.48
CA TRP A 165 5.48 8.69 12.26
C TRP A 165 4.68 7.53 11.68
N ALA A 166 5.16 6.92 10.59
CA ALA A 166 4.45 5.84 9.90
C ALA A 166 4.27 4.62 10.83
N ARG A 167 5.34 4.20 11.52
CA ARG A 167 5.25 3.07 12.47
C ARG A 167 4.37 3.38 13.67
N ARG A 168 4.39 4.60 14.20
CA ARG A 168 3.49 5.00 15.29
C ARG A 168 2.03 4.87 14.86
N ARG A 169 1.68 5.33 13.65
CA ARG A 169 0.32 5.17 13.11
C ARG A 169 -0.05 3.71 12.95
N ALA A 170 0.82 2.89 12.34
CA ALA A 170 0.59 1.46 12.20
C ALA A 170 0.25 0.78 13.53
N ARG A 171 1.02 1.07 14.59
CA ARG A 171 0.80 0.52 15.93
C ARG A 171 -0.47 1.03 16.60
N GLY A 172 -0.80 2.31 16.44
CA GLY A 172 -2.05 2.87 16.96
C GLY A 172 -3.27 2.19 16.35
N ILE A 173 -3.23 1.96 15.04
CA ILE A 173 -4.28 1.24 14.31
C ILE A 173 -4.35 -0.22 14.75
N SER A 174 -3.21 -0.93 14.75
CA SER A 174 -3.20 -2.35 15.14
C SER A 174 -3.72 -2.56 16.56
N TYR A 175 -3.30 -1.70 17.49
CA TYR A 175 -3.74 -1.78 18.88
C TYR A 175 -5.25 -1.55 19.01
N THR A 176 -5.81 -0.63 18.24
CA THR A 176 -7.26 -0.39 18.21
C THR A 176 -8.03 -1.60 17.66
N MET A 177 -7.42 -2.37 16.75
CA MET A 177 -8.08 -3.50 16.09
C MET A 177 -7.93 -4.84 16.81
N SER A 178 -6.75 -5.14 17.34
CA SER A 178 -6.41 -6.44 17.92
C SER A 178 -6.06 -6.40 19.40
N PHE A 179 -6.06 -5.21 20.02
CA PHE A 179 -5.45 -4.97 21.35
C PHE A 179 -3.98 -5.40 21.42
N ALA A 180 -3.31 -5.53 20.27
CA ALA A 180 -1.91 -5.91 20.15
C ALA A 180 -1.16 -4.97 19.19
N VAL A 181 0.12 -4.78 19.49
CA VAL A 181 1.04 -4.11 18.58
C VAL A 181 1.47 -5.13 17.53
N LEU A 182 0.95 -4.99 16.31
CA LEU A 182 1.38 -5.82 15.19
C LEU A 182 2.48 -5.08 14.44
N GLU A 183 3.62 -5.74 14.36
CA GLU A 183 4.68 -5.42 13.42
C GLU A 183 4.82 -6.62 12.47
N TYR A 184 5.44 -6.40 11.30
CA TYR A 184 5.81 -7.54 10.48
C TYR A 184 6.80 -8.43 11.24
N VAL A 185 6.75 -9.73 10.96
CA VAL A 185 7.80 -10.65 11.41
C VAL A 185 9.16 -10.13 10.92
N HIS A 186 10.21 -10.38 11.69
CA HIS A 186 11.56 -9.88 11.40
C HIS A 186 11.99 -10.16 9.94
N SER A 187 11.66 -11.35 9.43
CA SER A 187 11.98 -11.74 8.05
C SER A 187 11.32 -10.85 6.99
N ASP A 188 10.09 -10.37 7.21
CA ASP A 188 9.39 -9.52 6.25
C ASP A 188 9.87 -8.07 6.35
N ARG A 189 10.15 -7.57 7.56
CA ARG A 189 10.84 -6.29 7.73
C ARG A 189 12.16 -6.25 6.96
N ASP A 190 13.00 -7.27 7.15
CA ASP A 190 14.33 -7.31 6.54
C ASP A 190 14.25 -7.40 5.01
N LYS A 191 13.25 -8.14 4.47
CA LYS A 191 12.95 -8.16 3.03
C LYS A 191 12.59 -6.76 2.52
N ILE A 192 11.70 -6.05 3.22
CA ILE A 192 11.27 -4.70 2.82
C ILE A 192 12.46 -3.73 2.82
N MET A 193 13.25 -3.74 3.90
CA MET A 193 14.40 -2.84 4.03
C MET A 193 15.49 -3.13 3.00
N THR A 194 15.82 -4.41 2.78
CA THR A 194 16.81 -4.84 1.78
C THR A 194 16.38 -4.40 0.38
N PHE A 195 15.13 -4.71 0.00
CA PHE A 195 14.58 -4.29 -1.28
C PHE A 195 14.61 -2.78 -1.47
N ALA A 196 14.19 -2.01 -0.45
CA ALA A 196 14.17 -0.56 -0.51
C ALA A 196 15.58 0.00 -0.71
N LEU A 197 16.60 -0.53 -0.01
CA LEU A 197 18.00 -0.16 -0.17
C LEU A 197 18.52 -0.44 -1.58
N GLU A 198 18.25 -1.64 -2.11
CA GLU A 198 18.69 -2.04 -3.45
C GLU A 198 18.06 -1.19 -4.57
N LYS A 199 16.81 -0.76 -4.39
CA LYS A 199 16.04 0.03 -5.36
C LYS A 199 16.01 1.52 -5.07
N LYS A 200 16.85 2.00 -4.15
CA LYS A 200 16.85 3.39 -3.71
C LYS A 200 17.08 4.36 -4.88
N THR A 201 16.16 5.31 -5.03
CA THR A 201 16.32 6.47 -5.93
C THR A 201 16.16 7.77 -5.17
N GLU A 202 16.74 8.86 -5.67
CA GLU A 202 16.54 10.20 -5.07
C GLU A 202 15.05 10.59 -5.12
N LYS A 203 14.35 10.21 -6.19
CA LYS A 203 12.92 10.47 -6.34
C LYS A 203 12.10 9.72 -5.27
N ALA A 204 12.38 8.44 -5.01
CA ALA A 204 11.72 7.69 -3.94
C ALA A 204 11.89 8.35 -2.56
N VAL A 205 13.10 8.83 -2.24
CA VAL A 205 13.36 9.58 -1.00
C VAL A 205 12.50 10.85 -0.95
N LYS A 206 12.46 11.64 -2.03
CA LYS A 206 11.64 12.86 -2.11
C LYS A 206 10.15 12.55 -1.99
N MET A 207 9.65 11.46 -2.59
CA MET A 207 8.25 11.03 -2.47
C MET A 207 7.88 10.75 -1.02
N LEU A 208 8.69 9.99 -0.29
CA LEU A 208 8.43 9.64 1.11
C LEU A 208 8.43 10.87 2.03
N GLN A 209 9.39 11.79 1.84
CA GLN A 209 9.45 13.04 2.58
C GLN A 209 8.26 13.95 2.30
N ALA A 210 7.91 14.12 1.02
CA ALA A 210 6.75 14.93 0.61
C ALA A 210 5.44 14.34 1.14
N PHE A 211 5.29 13.02 1.07
CA PHE A 211 4.15 12.31 1.65
C PHE A 211 4.03 12.56 3.15
N TYR A 212 5.11 12.35 3.92
CA TYR A 212 5.11 12.58 5.36
C TYR A 212 4.71 14.02 5.72
N LEU A 213 5.29 15.02 5.07
CA LEU A 213 4.99 16.44 5.33
C LEU A 213 3.51 16.78 5.10
N HIS A 214 2.86 16.11 4.16
CA HIS A 214 1.45 16.29 3.85
C HIS A 214 0.54 15.47 4.77
N ALA A 215 0.81 14.16 4.88
CA ALA A 215 -0.01 13.20 5.61
C ALA A 215 0.00 13.46 7.11
N SER A 216 1.13 13.86 7.70
CA SER A 216 1.21 14.21 9.14
C SER A 216 0.30 15.38 9.52
N LYS A 217 0.15 16.37 8.63
CA LYS A 217 -0.76 17.51 8.84
C LYS A 217 -2.22 17.13 8.62
N THR A 218 -2.48 16.28 7.62
CA THR A 218 -3.84 15.94 7.18
C THR A 218 -4.49 14.90 8.09
N LEU A 219 -3.73 13.89 8.51
CA LEU A 219 -4.23 12.76 9.31
C LEU A 219 -4.01 12.96 10.81
N GLY A 220 -3.32 14.04 11.21
CA GLY A 220 -2.98 14.36 12.59
C GLY A 220 -2.11 13.30 13.27
N ASP A 221 -2.19 13.29 14.60
CA ASP A 221 -1.64 12.23 15.44
C ASP A 221 -2.72 11.18 15.73
N LEU A 222 -2.28 9.92 15.88
CA LEU A 222 -3.06 8.81 16.42
C LEU A 222 -2.85 8.71 17.94
#